data_AF-A0A0Q3TB82-F1
#
_entry.id   AF-A0A0Q3TB82-F1
#
_cell.length_a   1.000
_cell.length_b   1.000
_cell.length_c   1.000
_cell.angle_alpha   90.00
_cell.angle_beta   90.00
_cell.angle_gamma   90.00
#
_symmetry.space_group_name_H-M   'P 1'
#
loop_
_entity.id
_entity.type
_entity.pdbx_description
1 polymer ?
#
loop_
_entity_poly.entity_id
_entity_poly.type
_entity_poly.pdbx_seq_one_letter_code
_entity_poly.pdbx_strand_id
1 'polypeptide(L)'
;MGHDIYGQNKAGEAIAYIRFTMRDSCAYTFYHLLDATDCYAGVSGSGDSKTLSLPQMEKALEAKNELFNEDFSKQPKDDFLVWQQKEIQKFITSCLETAQKEGSVKVLFS
;
A
#
# COMPACT_ATOMS: atom_id res chain seq x y z
N MET A 1 7.68 9.82 14.42
CA MET A 1 7.06 8.49 14.56
C MET A 1 6.38 8.14 13.24
N GLY A 2 6.43 6.88 12.85
CA GLY A 2 5.92 6.37 11.59
C GLY A 2 6.17 4.87 11.53
N HIS A 3 5.54 4.20 10.58
CA HIS A 3 5.65 2.77 10.38
C HIS A 3 6.04 2.47 8.93
N ASP A 4 6.84 1.43 8.78
CA ASP A 4 7.49 0.99 7.56
C ASP A 4 6.79 -0.27 7.06
N ILE A 5 6.37 -0.27 5.80
CA ILE A 5 5.62 -1.36 5.19
C ILE A 5 6.44 -1.92 4.03
N TYR A 6 6.58 -3.23 3.99
CA TYR A 6 7.37 -3.93 2.98
C TYR A 6 6.51 -4.92 2.21
N GLY A 7 6.59 -4.88 0.89
CA GLY A 7 6.14 -5.96 0.02
C GLY A 7 7.29 -6.95 -0.17
N GLN A 8 7.02 -8.23 0.02
CA GLN A 8 7.98 -9.32 -0.09
C GLN A 8 7.50 -10.39 -1.09
N ASN A 9 8.44 -10.91 -1.88
CA ASN A 9 8.20 -12.08 -2.72
C ASN A 9 8.17 -13.39 -1.89
N LYS A 10 7.95 -14.54 -2.54
CA LYS A 10 7.96 -15.85 -1.85
C LYS A 10 9.30 -16.24 -1.23
N ALA A 11 10.40 -15.67 -1.72
CA ALA A 11 11.73 -15.85 -1.15
C ALA A 11 11.98 -14.97 0.09
N GLY A 12 11.05 -14.06 0.42
CA GLY A 12 11.19 -13.11 1.53
C GLY A 12 12.02 -11.87 1.17
N GLU A 13 12.36 -11.67 -0.09
CA GLU A 13 13.08 -10.49 -0.56
C GLU A 13 12.12 -9.30 -0.68
N ALA A 14 12.56 -8.14 -0.21
CA ALA A 14 11.77 -6.92 -0.30
C ALA A 14 11.71 -6.43 -1.76
N ILE A 15 10.49 -6.38 -2.32
CA ILE A 15 10.20 -5.93 -3.68
C ILE A 15 9.46 -4.58 -3.72
N ALA A 16 8.91 -4.16 -2.59
CA ALA A 16 8.28 -2.85 -2.44
C ALA A 16 8.49 -2.32 -1.01
N TYR A 17 8.50 -1.01 -0.87
CA TYR A 17 8.62 -0.32 0.41
C TYR A 17 7.79 0.95 0.38
N ILE A 18 7.09 1.22 1.49
CA ILE A 18 6.42 2.48 1.73
C ILE A 18 6.48 2.81 3.22
N ARG A 19 6.55 4.10 3.53
CA ARG A 19 6.55 4.58 4.91
C ARG A 19 5.43 5.58 5.10
N PHE A 20 4.75 5.45 6.24
CA PHE A 20 3.76 6.42 6.68
C PHE A 20 4.23 7.12 7.95
N THR A 21 4.00 8.42 8.02
CA THR A 21 4.32 9.22 9.22
C THR A 21 3.09 9.36 10.11
N MET A 22 3.28 9.78 11.36
CA MET A 22 2.23 9.96 12.37
C MET A 22 0.99 10.77 11.91
N ARG A 23 1.16 11.70 10.97
CA ARG A 23 0.08 12.57 10.47
C ARG A 23 -0.29 12.29 9.02
N ASP A 24 0.13 11.14 8.50
CA ASP A 24 -0.14 10.78 7.11
C ASP A 24 -1.58 10.33 6.95
N SER A 25 -2.39 11.18 6.32
CA SER A 25 -3.82 10.92 6.09
C SER A 25 -4.04 9.79 5.08
N CYS A 26 -3.04 9.44 4.27
CA CYS A 26 -3.14 8.35 3.30
C CYS A 26 -2.88 6.97 3.93
N ALA A 27 -2.35 6.91 5.16
CA ALA A 27 -2.04 5.65 5.83
C ALA A 27 -3.29 4.77 5.93
N TYR A 28 -4.37 5.27 6.51
CA TYR A 28 -5.60 4.49 6.69
C TYR A 28 -6.18 4.00 5.35
N THR A 29 -6.16 4.84 4.32
CA THR A 29 -6.60 4.47 2.96
C THR A 29 -5.76 3.32 2.40
N PHE A 30 -4.45 3.33 2.62
CA PHE A 30 -3.56 2.27 2.16
C PHE A 30 -3.91 0.90 2.78
N TYR A 31 -4.18 0.84 4.09
CA TYR A 31 -4.63 -0.41 4.73
C TYR A 31 -5.97 -0.89 4.17
N HIS A 32 -6.90 0.01 3.86
CA HIS A 32 -8.17 -0.33 3.22
C HIS A 32 -7.99 -0.90 1.81
N LEU A 33 -7.10 -0.31 1.01
CA LEU A 33 -6.82 -0.79 -0.35
C LEU A 33 -6.34 -2.24 -0.36
N LEU A 34 -5.54 -2.62 0.64
CA LEU A 34 -5.00 -3.98 0.79
C LEU A 34 -5.91 -4.93 1.59
N ASP A 35 -7.11 -4.47 1.98
CA ASP A 35 -8.01 -5.19 2.89
C ASP A 35 -7.28 -5.63 4.18
N ALA A 36 -6.36 -4.79 4.68
CA ALA A 36 -5.43 -5.08 5.77
C ALA A 36 -5.70 -4.22 7.02
N THR A 37 -6.94 -3.77 7.21
CA THR A 37 -7.33 -2.90 8.34
C THR A 37 -7.15 -3.55 9.71
N ASP A 38 -7.14 -4.88 9.75
CA ASP A 38 -6.76 -5.72 10.88
C ASP A 38 -5.29 -5.50 11.33
N CYS A 39 -4.42 -5.11 10.40
CA CYS A 39 -3.00 -4.85 10.66
C CYS A 39 -2.72 -3.38 11.05
N TYR A 40 -3.74 -2.51 11.09
CA TYR A 40 -3.56 -1.08 11.37
C TYR A 40 -3.41 -0.81 12.88
N ALA A 41 -2.19 -0.51 13.33
CA ALA A 41 -1.87 -0.19 14.72
C ALA A 41 -1.62 1.32 14.96
N GLY A 42 -2.17 2.18 14.10
CA GLY A 42 -2.05 3.63 14.21
C GLY A 42 -0.66 4.14 13.83
N VAL A 43 0.06 4.70 14.81
CA VAL A 43 1.38 5.33 14.59
C VAL A 43 2.55 4.35 14.70
N SER A 44 2.25 3.11 15.09
CA SER A 44 3.16 1.98 15.18
C SER A 44 2.77 0.95 14.12
N GLY A 45 3.75 0.24 13.56
CA GLY A 45 3.45 -0.98 12.80
C GLY A 45 2.93 -2.06 13.74
N SER A 46 2.06 -2.93 13.25
CA SER A 46 1.56 -4.06 14.04
C SER A 46 2.62 -5.15 14.24
N GLY A 47 3.70 -5.13 13.45
CA GLY A 47 4.64 -6.24 13.30
C GLY A 47 4.04 -7.43 12.55
N ASP A 48 2.78 -7.30 12.10
CA ASP A 48 2.03 -8.39 11.49
C ASP A 48 2.26 -8.44 9.98
N SER A 49 1.72 -9.47 9.35
CA SER A 49 1.86 -9.63 7.92
C SER A 49 0.64 -10.24 7.26
N LYS A 50 0.41 -9.84 6.00
CA LYS A 50 -0.70 -10.34 5.20
C LYS A 50 -0.21 -10.84 3.86
N THR A 51 -0.56 -12.06 3.52
CA THR A 51 -0.29 -12.60 2.17
C THR A 51 -1.49 -12.27 1.28
N LEU A 52 -1.23 -11.56 0.20
CA LEU A 52 -2.23 -11.13 -0.77
C LEU A 52 -2.07 -11.92 -2.06
N SER A 53 -3.18 -12.46 -2.56
CA SER A 53 -3.26 -13.13 -3.85
C SER A 53 -3.33 -12.12 -5.01
N LEU A 54 -3.07 -12.59 -6.23
CA LEU A 54 -3.21 -11.76 -7.43
C LEU A 54 -4.57 -11.04 -7.53
N PRO A 55 -5.73 -11.71 -7.38
CA PRO A 55 -7.03 -11.03 -7.46
C PRO A 55 -7.22 -9.94 -6.39
N GLN A 56 -6.65 -10.13 -5.20
CA GLN A 56 -6.70 -9.11 -4.14
C GLN A 56 -5.86 -7.88 -4.51
N MET A 57 -4.69 -8.09 -5.13
CA MET A 57 -3.85 -7.00 -5.62
C MET A 57 -4.50 -6.26 -6.81
N GLU A 58 -5.18 -6.96 -7.70
CA GLU A 58 -5.94 -6.35 -8.80
C GLU A 58 -7.08 -5.48 -8.26
N LYS A 59 -7.86 -6.00 -7.30
CA LYS A 59 -8.89 -5.24 -6.61
C LYS A 59 -8.33 -4.00 -5.90
N ALA A 60 -7.15 -4.12 -5.27
CA ALA A 60 -6.47 -3.00 -4.64
C ALA A 60 -6.12 -1.90 -5.65
N LEU A 61 -5.62 -2.28 -6.83
CA LEU A 61 -5.28 -1.34 -7.90
C LEU A 61 -6.53 -0.65 -8.48
N GLU A 62 -7.62 -1.39 -8.66
CA GLU A 62 -8.90 -0.84 -9.12
C GLU A 62 -9.48 0.17 -8.12
N ALA A 63 -9.60 -0.21 -6.85
CA ALA A 63 -10.07 0.68 -5.79
C ALA A 63 -9.17 1.93 -5.64
N LYS A 64 -7.86 1.77 -5.82
CA LYS A 64 -6.90 2.88 -5.83
C LYS A 64 -7.18 3.84 -6.99
N ASN A 65 -7.48 3.31 -8.17
CA ASN A 65 -7.77 4.12 -9.35
C ASN A 65 -9.10 4.86 -9.18
N GLU A 66 -10.13 4.23 -8.63
CA GLU A 66 -11.40 4.90 -8.30
C GLU A 66 -11.18 6.06 -7.31
N LEU A 67 -10.45 5.82 -6.22
CA LEU A 67 -10.21 6.83 -5.19
C LEU A 67 -9.36 8.02 -5.66
N PHE A 68 -8.44 7.82 -6.61
CA PHE A 68 -7.51 8.86 -7.06
C PHE A 68 -7.79 9.43 -8.47
N ASN A 69 -8.63 8.79 -9.31
CA ASN A 69 -8.98 9.32 -10.64
C ASN A 69 -10.27 10.18 -10.65
N GLU A 70 -11.12 10.11 -9.62
CA GLU A 70 -12.46 10.71 -9.69
C GLU A 70 -12.53 12.25 -9.72
N ASP A 71 -11.42 13.00 -9.69
CA ASP A 71 -11.48 14.44 -9.99
C ASP A 71 -10.09 15.06 -10.22
N PHE A 72 -9.80 15.53 -11.43
CA PHE A 72 -8.69 16.48 -11.68
C PHE A 72 -8.83 17.75 -10.83
N SER A 73 -10.05 18.07 -10.36
CA SER A 73 -10.36 19.20 -9.48
C SER A 73 -10.07 18.95 -7.99
N LYS A 74 -9.84 17.68 -7.59
CA LYS A 74 -9.55 17.24 -6.21
C LYS A 74 -8.12 16.73 -6.02
N GLN A 75 -7.26 16.89 -7.03
CA GLN A 75 -5.84 16.58 -6.84
C GLN A 75 -5.33 17.33 -5.60
N PRO A 76 -4.60 16.65 -4.71
CA PRO A 76 -4.06 17.32 -3.55
C PRO A 76 -3.23 18.51 -4.00
N LYS A 77 -3.55 19.70 -3.49
CA LYS A 77 -2.72 20.89 -3.70
C LYS A 77 -1.42 20.83 -2.90
N ASP A 78 -1.32 19.85 -2.00
CA ASP A 78 -0.17 19.59 -1.17
C ASP A 78 0.79 18.64 -1.89
N ASP A 79 1.99 19.13 -2.17
CA ASP A 79 3.08 18.36 -2.81
C ASP A 79 3.40 17.07 -2.05
N PHE A 80 3.24 17.06 -0.72
CA PHE A 80 3.44 15.86 0.09
C PHE A 80 2.41 14.78 -0.23
N LEU A 81 1.13 15.15 -0.35
CA LEU A 81 0.06 14.21 -0.66
C LEU A 81 0.18 13.66 -2.09
N VAL A 82 0.56 14.51 -3.05
CA VAL A 82 0.83 14.07 -4.43
C VAL A 82 1.99 13.07 -4.46
N TRP A 83 3.07 13.36 -3.72
CA TRP A 83 4.20 12.46 -3.59
C TRP A 83 3.79 11.13 -2.92
N GLN A 84 3.06 11.18 -1.81
CA GLN A 84 2.61 9.98 -1.09
C GLN A 84 1.71 9.08 -1.97
N GLN A 85 0.81 9.67 -2.75
CA GLN A 85 -0.03 8.92 -3.70
C GLN A 85 0.79 8.19 -4.78
N LYS A 86 1.88 8.81 -5.26
CA LYS A 86 2.80 8.17 -6.20
C LYS A 86 3.55 7.01 -5.55
N GLU A 87 3.98 7.15 -4.31
CA GLU A 87 4.63 6.06 -3.56
C GLU A 87 3.66 4.89 -3.33
N ILE A 88 2.40 5.16 -2.97
CA ILE A 88 1.34 4.13 -2.85
C ILE A 88 1.14 3.41 -4.19
N GLN A 89 1.05 4.16 -5.28
CA GLN A 89 0.89 3.57 -6.61
C GLN A 89 2.07 2.67 -6.97
N LYS A 90 3.30 3.16 -6.76
CA LYS A 90 4.51 2.38 -7.00
C LYS A 90 4.52 1.10 -6.18
N PHE A 91 4.16 1.17 -4.90
CA PHE A 91 4.08 0.02 -4.01
C PHE A 91 3.10 -1.05 -4.54
N ILE A 92 1.86 -0.63 -4.85
CA ILE A 92 0.81 -1.54 -5.34
C ILE A 92 1.22 -2.16 -6.67
N THR A 93 1.77 -1.39 -7.60
CA THR A 93 2.22 -1.90 -8.90
C THR A 93 3.34 -2.92 -8.75
N SER A 94 4.36 -2.64 -7.93
CA SER A 94 5.44 -3.62 -7.69
C SER A 94 4.91 -4.91 -7.05
N CYS A 95 4.01 -4.80 -6.08
CA CYS A 95 3.38 -5.97 -5.45
C CYS A 95 2.51 -6.76 -6.44
N LEU A 96 1.79 -6.08 -7.34
CA LEU A 96 0.98 -6.71 -8.38
C LEU A 96 1.86 -7.46 -9.40
N GLU A 97 2.95 -6.85 -9.88
CA GLU A 97 3.89 -7.50 -10.79
C GLU A 97 4.47 -8.79 -10.19
N THR A 98 4.81 -8.77 -8.91
CA THR A 98 5.26 -9.98 -8.19
C THR A 98 4.13 -10.99 -8.04
N ALA A 99 2.93 -10.56 -7.66
CA ALA A 99 1.78 -11.46 -7.55
C ALA A 99 1.38 -12.08 -8.91
N GLN A 100 1.60 -11.39 -10.03
CA GLN A 100 1.41 -11.94 -11.37
C GLN A 100 2.43 -13.04 -11.70
N LYS A 101 3.69 -12.87 -11.28
CA LYS A 101 4.77 -13.84 -11.52
C LYS A 101 4.70 -15.04 -10.58
N GLU A 102 4.39 -14.80 -9.31
CA GLU A 102 4.50 -15.79 -8.24
C GLU A 102 3.15 -16.27 -7.69
N GLY A 103 2.05 -15.63 -8.07
CA GLY A 103 0.67 -15.92 -7.62
C GLY A 103 0.25 -15.18 -6.35
N SER A 104 1.21 -14.69 -5.56
CA SER A 104 0.95 -13.98 -4.30
C SER A 104 2.14 -13.11 -3.90
N VAL A 105 1.88 -12.14 -3.03
CA VAL A 105 2.88 -11.27 -2.40
C VAL A 105 2.60 -11.19 -0.90
N LYS A 106 3.64 -11.11 -0.07
CA LYS A 106 3.49 -10.91 1.38
C LYS A 106 3.73 -9.44 1.72
N VAL A 107 2.85 -8.84 2.51
CA VAL A 107 3.02 -7.47 3.00
C VAL A 107 3.30 -7.52 4.50
N LEU A 108 4.41 -6.90 4.93
CA LEU A 108 4.80 -6.75 6.34
C LEU A 108 4.50 -5.33 6.81
N PHE A 109 3.90 -5.18 7.99
CA PHE A 109 3.52 -3.90 8.58
C PHE A 109 4.34 -3.62 9.85
N SER A 110 5.51 -2.98 9.75
CA SER A 110 6.51 -2.86 10.83
C SER A 110 6.68 -1.45 11.40
#